data_AF-A0A437PWG0-F1
#
_entry.id   AF-A0A437PWG0-F1
#
_cell.length_a   1.000
_cell.length_b   1.000
_cell.length_c   1.000
_cell.angle_alpha   90.00
_cell.angle_beta   90.00
_cell.angle_gamma   90.00
#
_symmetry.space_group_name_H-M   'P 1'
#
loop_
_entity.id
_entity.type
_entity.pdbx_description
1 polymer ?
#
loop_
_entity_poly.entity_id
_entity_poly.type
_entity_poly.pdbx_seq_one_letter_code
_entity_poly.pdbx_strand_id
1 'polypeptide(L)' 'MDIIYVLISVSFVLALGFLGAFIWSVKSGQQNDLVTPGMRILMDEIKSDSEKK' A
#
# COMPACT_ATOMS: atom_id res chain seq x y z
N MET A 1 -2.86 -35.91 15.93
CA MET A 1 -2.45 -34.67 16.64
C MET A 1 -1.22 -34.04 15.98
N ASP A 2 -0.38 -34.81 15.30
CA ASP A 2 0.85 -34.32 14.64
C ASP A 2 0.61 -33.24 13.57
N ILE A 3 -0.49 -33.33 12.83
CA ILE A 3 -0.85 -32.35 11.80
C ILE A 3 -1.11 -30.94 12.37
N ILE A 4 -1.54 -30.85 13.62
CA ILE A 4 -1.86 -29.57 14.27
C ILE A 4 -0.58 -28.76 14.48
N TYR A 5 0.53 -29.40 14.83
CA TYR A 5 1.82 -28.71 15.00
C TYR A 5 2.31 -28.12 13.68
N VAL A 6 2.19 -28.87 12.58
CA VAL A 6 2.54 -28.38 11.23
C VAL A 6 1.65 -27.21 10.84
N LEU A 7 0.34 -27.33 11.06
CA LEU A 7 -0.63 -26.30 10.69
C LEU A 7 -0.41 -24.99 11.45
N ILE A 8 -0.10 -25.07 12.75
CA ILE A 8 0.23 -23.91 13.59
C ILE A 8 1.48 -23.22 13.06
N SER A 9 2.56 -23.96 12.79
CA SER A 9 3.81 -23.38 12.29
C SER A 9 3.62 -22.69 10.94
N VAL A 10 2.92 -23.32 9.99
CA VAL A 10 2.64 -22.74 8.68
C VAL A 10 1.79 -21.48 8.81
N SER A 11 0.74 -21.51 9.65
CA SER A 11 -0.13 -20.35 9.88
C SER A 11 0.63 -19.18 10.52
N PHE A 12 1.53 -19.48 11.46
CA PHE A 12 2.36 -18.48 12.12
C PHE A 12 3.34 -17.83 11.15
N VAL A 13 4.01 -18.62 10.31
CA VAL A 13 4.90 -18.10 9.25
C VAL A 13 4.13 -17.23 8.27
N LEU A 14 2.94 -17.66 7.84
CA LEU A 14 2.08 -16.84 6.98
C LEU A 14 1.70 -15.51 7.65
N ALA A 15 1.28 -15.55 8.92
CA ALA A 15 0.91 -14.34 9.66
C ALA A 15 2.09 -13.35 9.75
N LEU A 16 3.29 -13.84 10.07
CA LEU A 16 4.51 -13.01 10.08
C LEU A 16 4.87 -12.51 8.69
N GLY A 17 4.69 -13.32 7.65
CA GLY A 17 4.89 -12.93 6.25
C GLY A 17 3.98 -11.78 5.84
N PHE A 18 2.68 -11.88 6.15
CA PHE A 18 1.72 -10.80 5.91
C PHE A 18 2.05 -9.54 6.70
N LEU A 19 2.43 -9.68 7.97
CA LEU A 19 2.83 -8.53 8.80
C LEU A 19 4.08 -7.85 8.24
N GLY A 20 5.09 -8.62 7.84
CA GLY A 20 6.31 -8.09 7.22
C GLY A 20 6.03 -7.37 5.90
N ALA A 21 5.23 -7.99 5.03
CA ALA A 21 4.79 -7.37 3.78
C ALA A 21 3.97 -6.09 4.01
N PHE A 22 3.12 -6.08 5.03
CA PHE A 22 2.33 -4.91 5.42
C PHE A 22 3.23 -3.76 5.88
N ILE A 23 4.18 -4.02 6.79
CA ILE A 23 5.13 -3.00 7.25
C ILE A 23 5.98 -2.47 6.08
N TRP A 24 6.42 -3.34 5.19
CA TRP A 24 7.16 -2.95 3.98
C TRP A 24 6.31 -2.06 3.06
N SER A 25 5.04 -2.43 2.83
CA SER A 25 4.09 -1.65 2.02
C SER A 25 3.90 -0.23 2.59
N VAL A 26 3.64 -0.11 3.89
CA VAL A 26 3.48 1.19 4.56
C VAL A 26 4.76 2.02 4.45
N LYS A 27 5.93 1.42 4.71
CA LYS A 27 7.22 2.12 4.64
C LYS A 27 7.59 2.54 3.21
N SER A 28 7.21 1.74 2.21
CA SER A 28 7.45 2.05 0.80
C SER A 28 6.57 3.17 0.25
N GLY A 29 5.57 3.62 1.03
CA GLY A 29 4.71 4.73 0.62
C GLY A 29 3.75 4.38 -0.50
N GLN A 30 3.49 3.10 -0.76
CA GLN A 30 2.47 2.63 -1.73
C GLN A 30 1.08 3.21 -1.44
N GLN A 31 0.82 3.59 -0.19
CA GLN A 31 -0.42 4.23 0.26
C GLN A 31 -0.57 5.69 -0.19
N ASN A 32 0.46 6.31 -0.79
CA ASN A 32 0.41 7.71 -1.21
C ASN A 32 -0.09 7.89 -2.65
N ASP A 33 -0.15 6.82 -3.44
CA ASP A 33 -0.62 6.86 -4.83
C ASP A 33 -2.14 6.61 -4.92
N LEU A 34 -2.91 7.41 -4.17
CA LEU A 34 -4.37 7.33 -4.12
C LEU A 34 -5.06 8.19 -5.20
N VAL A 35 -4.30 9.08 -5.84
CA VAL A 35 -4.79 10.00 -6.86
C VAL A 35 -4.27 9.55 -8.21
N THR A 36 -5.17 9.27 -9.13
CA THR A 36 -4.80 8.83 -10.47
C THR A 36 -3.99 9.91 -11.20
N PRO A 37 -3.05 9.53 -12.08
CA PRO A 37 -2.24 10.49 -12.82
C PRO A 37 -3.05 11.55 -13.56
N GLY A 38 -4.19 11.17 -14.16
CA GLY A 38 -5.06 12.10 -14.88
C GLY A 38 -5.69 13.17 -14.00
N MET A 39 -6.09 12.81 -12.78
CA MET A 39 -6.62 13.79 -11.81
C MET A 39 -5.53 14.76 -11.35
N ARG A 40 -4.30 14.28 -11.13
CA ARG A 40 -3.17 15.16 -10.77
C ARG A 40 -2.92 16.22 -11.85
N ILE A 41 -2.84 15.80 -13.12
CA ILE A 41 -2.61 16.71 -14.25
C ILE A 41 -3.74 17.74 -14.38
N LEU A 42 -5.00 17.30 -14.28
CA LEU A 42 -6.15 18.21 -14.36
C LEU A 42 -6.14 19.26 -13.24
N MET A 43 -5.84 18.84 -11.99
CA MET A 43 -5.74 19.78 -10.88
C MET A 43 -4.56 20.76 -11.03
N ASP A 44 -3.42 20.30 -11.54
CA ASP A 44 -2.26 21.15 -11.79
C ASP A 44 -2.53 22.20 -12.88
N GLU A 45 -3.27 21.83 -13.94
CA GLU A 45 -3.72 22.77 -14.98
C GLU A 45 -4.67 23.84 -14.42
N ILE A 46 -5.70 23.45 -13.66
CA ILE A 46 -6.65 24.38 -13.03
C ILE A 46 -5.93 25.39 -12.13
N LYS A 47 -4.93 24.93 -11.38
CA LYS A 47 -4.14 25.78 -10.47
C LYS A 47 -3.26 26.77 -11.25
N SER A 48 -2.58 26.32 -12.29
CA SER A 48 -1.78 27.16 -13.19
C SER A 48 -2.63 28.25 -13.85
N ASP A 49 -3.85 27.94 -14.27
CA ASP A 49 -4.73 28.89 -14.95
C ASP A 49 -5.30 29.96 -13.98
N SER A 50 -5.46 29.59 -12.71
CA SER A 50 -5.89 30.49 -11.64
C SER A 50 -4.80 31.49 -11.22
N GLU A 51 -3.52 31.10 -11.25
CA GLU A 51 -2.39 31.97 -10.90
C GLU A 51 -2.02 32.96 -12.01
N LYS A 52 -2.41 32.69 -13.26
CA LYS A 52 -2.16 33.57 -14.41
C LYS A 52 -3.20 34.67 -14.60
N LYS A 53 -4.29 34.67 -13.83
CA LYS A 53 -5.42 35.58 -13.96
C LYS A 53 -5.44 36.64 -12.88
#